data_AF-A0A8J7LB16-F1
#
_entry.id   AF-A0A8J7LB16-F1
#
_cell.length_a   1.000
_cell.length_b   1.000
_cell.length_c   1.000
_cell.angle_alpha   90.00
_cell.angle_beta   90.00
_cell.angle_gamma   90.00
#
_symmetry.space_group_name_H-M   'P 1'
#
loop_
_entity.id
_entity.type
_entity.pdbx_description
1 polymer ?
#
loop_
_entity_poly.entity_id
_entity_poly.type
_entity_poly.pdbx_seq_one_letter_code
_entity_poly.pdbx_strand_id
1 'polypeptide(L)'
;MSKIIYDVIQRFEVENGVPRLVSTNIQVIQGGEDLLSLATSLLAQMGFYDKFEENRTSQYIGYKFKNPKKGAKRYQLVLATRQEGLCISIPQDILKPLILELKYYSFVGNYKDEDYEWITLGKILILPNRRIDFLNTFNYTKEVKLTNKISGTFSFDDYGYLTQEWPQDFSIKEIAIKDSYIILNDDKLFPYTWQACLNSSEVLEEFLSYFAKILMEQQ
;
A
#
# COMPACT_ATOMS: atom_id res chain seq x y z
N MET A 1 -16.93 1.05 30.29
CA MET A 1 -16.28 0.18 29.29
C MET A 1 -17.23 0.03 28.12
N SER A 2 -16.84 0.48 26.92
CA SER A 2 -17.63 0.26 25.71
C SER A 2 -17.64 -1.24 25.38
N LYS A 3 -18.82 -1.78 25.02
CA LYS A 3 -18.95 -3.18 24.61
C LYS A 3 -18.46 -3.31 23.18
N ILE A 4 -17.53 -4.23 22.91
CA ILE A 4 -17.11 -4.57 21.55
C ILE A 4 -18.01 -5.69 21.02
N ILE A 5 -18.62 -5.49 19.85
CA ILE A 5 -19.47 -6.46 19.16
C ILE A 5 -18.80 -6.80 17.84
N TYR A 6 -18.69 -8.09 17.55
CA TYR A 6 -18.15 -8.61 16.30
C TYR A 6 -19.21 -9.45 15.58
N ASP A 7 -19.27 -9.33 14.26
CA ASP A 7 -19.92 -10.29 13.39
C ASP A 7 -18.88 -11.31 12.97
N VAL A 8 -19.19 -12.59 13.17
CA VAL A 8 -18.33 -13.71 12.79
C VAL A 8 -19.05 -14.53 11.73
N ILE A 9 -18.54 -14.48 10.50
CA ILE A 9 -19.04 -15.29 9.39
C ILE A 9 -18.04 -16.41 9.15
N GLN A 10 -18.42 -17.64 9.50
CA GLN A 10 -17.66 -18.84 9.17
C GLN A 10 -18.29 -19.53 7.97
N ARG A 11 -17.46 -19.88 6.99
CA ARG A 11 -17.86 -20.67 5.83
C ARG A 11 -17.23 -22.04 5.94
N PHE A 12 -18.07 -23.05 5.83
CA PHE A 12 -17.66 -24.44 5.81
C PHE A 12 -17.96 -25.01 4.43
N GLU A 13 -17.01 -25.77 3.90
CA GLU A 13 -17.20 -26.65 2.75
C GLU A 13 -17.37 -28.06 3.28
N VAL A 14 -18.33 -28.80 2.75
CA VAL A 14 -18.61 -30.17 3.19
C VAL A 14 -18.19 -31.12 2.09
N GLU A 15 -17.08 -31.82 2.31
CA GLU A 15 -16.60 -32.88 1.42
C GLU A 15 -16.79 -34.23 2.12
N ASN A 16 -17.47 -35.18 1.45
CA ASN A 16 -17.74 -36.52 1.97
C ASN A 16 -18.40 -36.53 3.37
N GLY A 17 -19.28 -35.56 3.64
CA GLY A 17 -19.96 -35.43 4.94
C GLY A 17 -19.10 -34.85 6.07
N VAL A 18 -17.86 -34.44 5.79
CA VAL A 18 -16.97 -33.80 6.76
C VAL A 18 -16.93 -32.29 6.50
N PRO A 19 -17.39 -31.44 7.44
CA PRO A 19 -17.27 -30.00 7.31
C PRO A 19 -15.81 -29.56 7.51
N ARG A 20 -15.29 -28.80 6.56
CA ARG A 20 -13.98 -28.14 6.61
C ARG A 20 -14.18 -26.64 6.64
N LEU A 21 -13.60 -25.97 7.62
CA LEU A 21 -13.61 -24.51 7.70
C LEU A 21 -12.78 -23.94 6.55
N VAL A 22 -13.41 -23.19 5.65
CA VAL A 22 -12.78 -22.58 4.48
C VAL A 22 -12.35 -21.16 4.78
N SER A 23 -13.18 -20.42 5.51
CA SER A 23 -12.89 -19.03 5.85
C SER A 23 -13.60 -18.61 7.13
N THR A 24 -12.94 -17.78 7.91
CA THR A 24 -13.57 -16.98 8.97
C THR A 24 -13.42 -15.51 8.61
N ASN A 25 -14.52 -14.78 8.58
CA ASN A 25 -14.51 -13.33 8.49
C ASN A 25 -14.98 -12.76 9.83
N ILE A 26 -14.23 -11.82 10.39
CA ILE A 26 -14.54 -11.13 11.63
C ILE A 26 -14.64 -9.65 11.29
N GLN A 27 -15.79 -9.06 11.58
CA GLN A 27 -16.04 -7.63 11.38
C GLN A 27 -16.44 -7.03 12.72
N VAL A 28 -15.82 -5.91 13.13
CA VAL A 28 -16.31 -5.18 14.29
C VAL A 28 -17.57 -4.41 13.90
N ILE A 29 -18.67 -4.62 14.64
CA ILE A 29 -19.96 -3.96 14.41
C ILE A 29 -20.12 -2.76 15.36
N GLN A 30 -19.59 -2.87 16.58
CA GLN A 30 -19.74 -1.83 17.60
C GLN A 30 -18.59 -1.86 18.59
N GLY A 31 -18.13 -0.68 19.03
CA GLY A 31 -17.33 -0.54 20.25
C GLY A 31 -15.82 -0.83 20.18
N GLY A 32 -15.27 -1.00 18.98
CA GLY A 32 -13.84 -0.86 18.71
C GLY A 32 -13.69 -0.30 17.30
N GLU A 33 -12.92 0.75 17.09
CA GLU A 33 -12.57 1.17 15.73
C GLU A 33 -11.53 0.18 15.21
N ASP A 34 -11.98 -0.87 14.53
CA ASP A 34 -11.07 -1.58 13.62
C ASP A 34 -10.69 -0.65 12.46
N LEU A 35 -9.51 -0.85 11.88
CA LEU A 35 -9.01 0.00 10.81
C LEU A 35 -9.98 0.05 9.63
N LEU A 36 -10.72 -1.03 9.38
CA LEU A 36 -11.72 -1.09 8.33
C LEU A 36 -12.90 -0.13 8.60
N SER A 37 -13.42 -0.10 9.82
CA SER A 37 -14.50 0.81 10.22
C SER A 37 -14.05 2.26 10.18
N LEU A 38 -12.84 2.54 10.65
CA LEU A 38 -12.22 3.87 10.57
C LEU A 38 -12.07 4.32 9.11
N ALA A 39 -11.46 3.49 8.25
CA ALA A 39 -11.31 3.77 6.82
C ALA A 39 -12.68 4.01 6.16
N THR A 40 -13.67 3.18 6.48
CA THR A 40 -15.02 3.29 5.97
C THR A 40 -15.69 4.61 6.35
N SER A 41 -15.52 5.03 7.61
CA SER A 41 -16.04 6.30 8.13
C SER A 41 -15.38 7.49 7.41
N LEU A 42 -14.06 7.50 7.31
CA LEU A 42 -13.29 8.54 6.62
C LEU A 42 -13.70 8.67 5.15
N LEU A 43 -13.77 7.56 4.42
CA LEU A 43 -14.18 7.54 3.02
C LEU A 43 -15.62 8.05 2.83
N ALA A 44 -16.54 7.70 3.73
CA ALA A 44 -17.91 8.20 3.69
C ALA A 44 -17.95 9.72 3.89
N GLN A 45 -17.19 10.26 4.86
CA GLN A 45 -17.08 11.70 5.09
C GLN A 45 -16.50 12.43 3.87
N MET A 46 -15.61 11.79 3.12
CA MET A 46 -14.99 12.30 1.89
C MET A 46 -15.89 12.17 0.64
N GLY A 47 -17.08 11.60 0.77
CA GLY A 47 -18.04 11.48 -0.33
C GLY A 47 -17.80 10.28 -1.26
N PHE A 48 -17.12 9.23 -0.79
CA PHE A 48 -17.16 7.93 -1.46
C PHE A 48 -18.45 7.21 -1.06
N TYR A 49 -19.34 6.97 -2.03
CA TYR A 49 -20.71 6.50 -1.76
C TYR A 49 -20.98 5.07 -2.20
N ASP A 50 -20.35 4.60 -3.27
CA ASP A 50 -20.69 3.29 -3.83
C ASP A 50 -19.71 2.23 -3.32
N LYS A 51 -20.18 1.43 -2.36
CA LYS A 51 -19.54 0.19 -1.90
C LYS A 51 -20.08 -0.96 -2.74
N PHE A 52 -19.21 -1.69 -3.40
CA PHE A 52 -19.58 -2.98 -4.00
C PHE A 52 -18.75 -4.08 -3.33
N GLU A 53 -19.44 -5.04 -2.72
CA GLU A 53 -18.85 -6.29 -2.25
C GLU A 53 -18.84 -7.27 -3.42
N GLU A 54 -17.67 -7.62 -3.94
CA GLU A 54 -17.59 -8.66 -4.97
C GLU A 54 -17.77 -10.03 -4.32
N ASN A 55 -18.87 -10.69 -4.67
CA ASN A 55 -19.41 -11.83 -3.95
C ASN A 55 -18.61 -13.13 -4.19
N ARG A 56 -18.28 -13.82 -3.08
CA ARG A 56 -18.19 -15.28 -2.84
C ARG A 56 -16.92 -15.77 -2.12
N THR A 57 -15.78 -15.10 -2.22
CA THR A 57 -14.51 -15.57 -1.61
C THR A 57 -13.57 -14.46 -1.11
N SER A 58 -13.91 -13.19 -1.35
CA SER A 58 -12.90 -12.14 -1.47
C SER A 58 -13.21 -11.01 -0.48
N GLN A 59 -12.37 -10.84 0.55
CA GLN A 59 -12.46 -9.81 1.60
C GLN A 59 -12.14 -8.40 1.06
N TYR A 60 -12.82 -7.94 0.01
CA TYR A 60 -12.56 -6.65 -0.62
C TYR A 60 -13.80 -5.77 -0.67
N ILE A 61 -13.62 -4.48 -0.40
CA ILE A 61 -14.65 -3.46 -0.52
C ILE A 61 -14.14 -2.40 -1.51
N GLY A 62 -14.74 -2.36 -2.69
CA GLY A 62 -14.42 -1.36 -3.72
C GLY A 62 -15.21 -0.07 -3.50
N TYR A 63 -14.53 1.07 -3.65
CA TYR A 63 -15.08 2.42 -3.55
C TYR A 63 -14.87 3.18 -4.87
N LYS A 64 -15.83 4.05 -5.17
CA LYS A 64 -15.76 5.05 -6.25
C LYS A 64 -16.52 6.31 -5.84
N PHE A 65 -16.20 7.43 -6.48
CA PHE A 65 -17.00 8.65 -6.34
C PHE A 65 -18.40 8.49 -6.94
N LYS A 66 -19.34 9.29 -6.44
CA LYS A 66 -20.72 9.33 -6.94
C LYS A 66 -20.81 9.77 -8.40
N ASN A 67 -19.97 10.74 -8.79
CA ASN A 67 -19.88 11.28 -10.15
C ASN A 67 -18.45 11.15 -10.68
N PRO A 68 -18.00 9.94 -11.05
CA PRO A 68 -16.64 9.75 -11.54
C PRO A 68 -16.47 10.38 -12.93
N LYS A 69 -15.24 10.82 -13.27
CA LYS A 69 -14.92 11.28 -14.62
C LYS A 69 -15.19 10.19 -15.67
N LYS A 70 -15.49 10.62 -16.90
CA LYS A 70 -15.65 9.72 -18.04
C LYS A 70 -14.38 8.88 -18.23
N GLY A 71 -14.52 7.55 -18.21
CA GLY A 71 -13.39 6.62 -18.33
C GLY A 71 -12.71 6.24 -17.01
N ALA A 72 -13.22 6.69 -15.86
CA ALA A 72 -12.74 6.23 -14.57
C ALA A 72 -12.84 4.70 -14.43
N LYS A 73 -11.86 4.12 -13.74
CA LYS A 73 -11.84 2.68 -13.44
C LYS A 73 -13.06 2.30 -12.60
N ARG A 74 -13.43 1.02 -12.67
CA ARG A 74 -14.56 0.44 -11.91
C ARG A 74 -14.46 0.76 -10.40
N TYR A 75 -13.24 0.72 -9.86
CA TYR A 75 -12.93 1.12 -8.49
C TYR A 75 -11.75 2.10 -8.49
N GLN A 76 -11.88 3.17 -7.70
CA GLN A 76 -10.84 4.18 -7.48
C GLN A 76 -10.08 3.94 -6.18
N LEU A 77 -10.63 3.10 -5.30
CA LEU A 77 -10.00 2.64 -4.08
C LEU A 77 -10.58 1.28 -3.71
N VAL A 78 -9.77 0.34 -3.22
CA VAL A 78 -10.22 -0.97 -2.73
C VAL A 78 -9.65 -1.20 -1.34
N LEU A 79 -10.49 -1.55 -0.37
CA LEU A 79 -10.08 -1.97 0.97
C LEU A 79 -10.07 -3.49 1.06
N ALA A 80 -9.09 -4.06 1.75
CA ALA A 80 -9.02 -5.47 2.04
C ALA A 80 -8.39 -5.76 3.40
N THR A 81 -9.09 -6.50 4.26
CA THR A 81 -8.51 -6.94 5.54
C THR A 81 -7.61 -8.16 5.30
N ARG A 82 -6.36 -8.09 5.75
CA ARG A 82 -5.35 -9.16 5.66
C ARG A 82 -4.71 -9.40 7.02
N GLN A 83 -3.91 -10.47 7.13
CA GLN A 83 -3.14 -10.75 8.35
C GLN A 83 -2.20 -9.59 8.73
N GLU A 84 -1.70 -8.85 7.72
CA GLU A 84 -0.76 -7.74 7.90
C GLU A 84 -1.45 -6.42 8.31
N GLY A 85 -2.77 -6.35 8.27
CA GLY A 85 -3.56 -5.15 8.58
C GLY A 85 -4.62 -4.84 7.53
N LEU A 86 -5.00 -3.57 7.42
CA LEU A 86 -5.88 -3.07 6.37
C LEU A 86 -5.05 -2.73 5.14
N CYS A 87 -5.27 -3.48 4.06
CA CYS A 87 -4.69 -3.19 2.77
C CYS A 87 -5.60 -2.27 1.94
N ILE A 88 -4.99 -1.29 1.29
CA ILE A 88 -5.66 -0.26 0.50
C ILE A 88 -5.02 -0.24 -0.88
N SER A 89 -5.80 -0.57 -1.90
CA SER A 89 -5.33 -0.58 -3.28
C SER A 89 -5.84 0.66 -4.01
N ILE A 90 -4.91 1.36 -4.65
CA ILE A 90 -5.13 2.65 -5.32
C ILE A 90 -4.56 2.60 -6.73
N PRO A 91 -5.24 3.18 -7.74
CA PRO A 91 -4.74 3.24 -9.10
C PRO A 91 -3.32 3.82 -9.22
N GLN A 92 -2.49 3.14 -10.01
CA GLN A 92 -1.06 3.46 -10.17
C GLN A 92 -0.84 4.85 -10.75
N ASP A 93 -1.68 5.29 -11.67
CA ASP A 93 -1.64 6.63 -12.27
C ASP A 93 -1.80 7.75 -11.24
N ILE A 94 -2.49 7.48 -10.14
CA ILE A 94 -2.71 8.44 -9.06
C ILE A 94 -1.53 8.46 -8.09
N LEU A 95 -0.96 7.29 -7.76
CA LEU A 95 0.18 7.18 -6.84
C LEU A 95 1.51 7.52 -7.49
N LYS A 96 1.70 7.23 -8.78
CA LYS A 96 2.97 7.38 -9.50
C LYS A 96 3.67 8.74 -9.30
N PRO A 97 2.99 9.91 -9.33
CA PRO A 97 3.67 11.19 -9.09
C PRO A 97 4.10 11.42 -7.63
N LEU A 98 3.61 10.61 -6.69
CA LEU A 98 3.78 10.80 -5.24
C LEU A 98 4.82 9.86 -4.63
N ILE A 99 5.15 8.78 -5.32
CA ILE A 99 6.02 7.73 -4.78
C ILE A 99 7.49 8.02 -5.03
N LEU A 100 8.33 7.55 -4.12
CA LEU A 100 9.75 7.37 -4.35
C LEU A 100 10.00 5.92 -4.77
N GLU A 101 10.52 5.73 -5.97
CA GLU A 101 10.92 4.44 -6.51
C GLU A 101 12.43 4.27 -6.32
N LEU A 102 12.83 3.25 -5.57
CA LEU A 102 14.24 2.95 -5.30
C LEU A 102 14.74 1.94 -6.33
N LYS A 103 15.83 2.27 -7.03
CA LYS A 103 16.42 1.43 -8.08
C LYS A 103 17.93 1.34 -7.96
N TYR A 104 18.48 0.28 -8.53
CA TYR A 104 19.90 0.15 -8.80
C TYR A 104 20.11 -0.54 -10.16
N TYR A 105 21.30 -0.39 -10.69
CA TYR A 105 21.74 -0.95 -11.95
C TYR A 105 22.53 -2.20 -11.65
N SER A 106 22.02 -3.34 -12.09
CA SER A 106 22.66 -4.64 -11.83
C SER A 106 22.95 -5.36 -13.11
N PHE A 107 24.01 -6.16 -13.06
CA PHE A 107 24.28 -7.15 -14.08
C PHE A 107 23.29 -8.31 -13.96
N VAL A 108 22.67 -8.71 -15.08
CA VAL A 108 21.60 -9.73 -15.12
C VAL A 108 21.90 -10.90 -16.07
N GLY A 109 23.03 -10.88 -16.78
CA GLY A 109 23.30 -11.82 -17.89
C GLY A 109 24.58 -12.63 -17.82
N ASN A 110 25.02 -13.12 -18.98
CA ASN A 110 26.30 -13.81 -19.15
C ASN A 110 27.39 -12.80 -19.46
N TYR A 111 28.58 -12.95 -18.87
CA TYR A 111 29.72 -12.01 -18.91
C TYR A 111 30.22 -11.56 -20.30
N LYS A 112 29.59 -12.02 -21.38
CA LYS A 112 29.96 -11.71 -22.78
C LYS A 112 29.23 -10.50 -23.36
N ASP A 113 28.04 -10.15 -22.86
CA ASP A 113 27.17 -9.18 -23.52
C ASP A 113 26.94 -7.88 -22.71
N GLU A 114 27.60 -7.70 -21.55
CA GLU A 114 27.41 -6.52 -20.68
C GLU A 114 25.92 -6.22 -20.40
N ASP A 115 25.13 -7.26 -20.13
CA ASP A 115 23.69 -7.13 -19.84
C ASP A 115 23.48 -6.54 -18.44
N TYR A 116 23.22 -5.23 -18.38
CA TYR A 116 22.83 -4.53 -17.17
C TYR A 116 21.40 -3.99 -17.28
N GLU A 117 20.60 -4.18 -16.23
CA GLU A 117 19.24 -3.67 -16.14
C GLU A 117 19.00 -2.90 -14.85
N TRP A 118 18.01 -2.00 -14.90
CA TRP A 118 17.50 -1.31 -13.72
C TRP A 118 16.61 -2.25 -12.91
N ILE A 119 17.07 -2.64 -11.74
CA ILE A 119 16.30 -3.44 -10.79
C ILE A 119 15.60 -2.51 -9.80
N THR A 120 14.29 -2.71 -9.65
CA THR A 120 13.47 -1.96 -8.68
C THR A 120 13.48 -2.66 -7.33
N LEU A 121 13.90 -1.95 -6.30
CA LEU A 121 14.02 -2.41 -4.93
C LEU A 121 12.71 -2.28 -4.17
N GLY A 122 11.99 -1.22 -4.51
CA GLY A 122 10.60 -1.08 -4.16
C GLY A 122 10.11 0.35 -4.32
N LYS A 123 8.83 0.50 -4.01
CA LYS A 123 8.07 1.71 -4.19
C LYS A 123 7.58 2.14 -2.83
N ILE A 124 7.89 3.36 -2.42
CA ILE A 124 7.45 3.88 -1.13
C ILE A 124 6.69 5.19 -1.31
N LEU A 125 5.71 5.41 -0.46
CA LEU A 125 5.07 6.70 -0.28
C LEU A 125 5.55 7.28 1.06
N ILE A 126 6.18 8.45 1.03
CA ILE A 126 6.61 9.12 2.25
C ILE A 126 5.42 9.89 2.82
N LEU A 127 5.14 9.69 4.11
CA LEU A 127 4.03 10.37 4.76
C LEU A 127 4.33 11.87 4.91
N PRO A 128 3.44 12.77 4.44
CA PRO A 128 3.69 14.22 4.44
C PRO A 128 4.10 14.79 5.80
N ASN A 129 3.43 14.39 6.89
CA ASN A 129 3.70 14.89 8.24
C ASN A 129 4.98 14.30 8.83
N ARG A 130 5.46 13.18 8.30
CA ARG A 130 6.66 12.46 8.78
C ARG A 130 7.83 12.55 7.80
N ARG A 131 7.74 13.48 6.85
CA ARG A 131 8.78 13.71 5.83
C ARG A 131 10.15 13.98 6.45
N ILE A 132 10.22 14.85 7.45
CA ILE A 132 11.49 15.23 8.08
C ILE A 132 12.10 14.02 8.79
N ASP A 133 11.28 13.24 9.49
CA ASP A 133 11.72 12.01 10.15
C ASP A 133 12.25 11.01 9.14
N PHE A 134 11.54 10.81 8.03
CA PHE A 134 12.00 9.96 6.94
C PHE A 134 13.36 10.44 6.40
N LEU A 135 13.50 11.72 6.06
CA LEU A 135 14.74 12.25 5.49
C LEU A 135 15.93 12.19 6.46
N ASN A 136 15.68 12.41 7.76
CA ASN A 136 16.71 12.36 8.79
C ASN A 136 17.13 10.93 9.15
N THR A 137 16.21 9.97 9.02
CA THR A 137 16.45 8.57 9.38
C THR A 137 16.69 7.67 8.17
N PHE A 138 16.61 8.22 6.95
CA PHE A 138 16.91 7.49 5.74
C PHE A 138 18.34 6.97 5.82
N ASN A 139 18.44 5.66 5.99
CA ASN A 139 19.67 4.97 6.32
C ASN A 139 19.84 3.82 5.34
N TYR A 140 20.66 4.06 4.33
CA TYR A 140 21.13 2.99 3.46
C TYR A 140 22.66 2.88 3.57
N THR A 141 23.36 4.02 3.52
CA THR A 141 24.77 4.16 3.92
C THR A 141 24.98 5.57 4.49
N LYS A 142 26.07 5.81 5.24
CA LYS A 142 26.41 7.15 5.76
C LYS A 142 26.62 8.22 4.67
N GLU A 143 26.74 7.79 3.42
CA GLU A 143 27.14 8.61 2.27
C GLU A 143 25.96 8.94 1.34
N VAL A 144 24.91 8.12 1.32
CA VAL A 144 23.72 8.36 0.48
C VAL A 144 22.71 9.21 1.22
N LYS A 145 22.60 10.48 0.84
CA LYS A 145 21.54 11.38 1.30
C LYS A 145 20.52 11.60 0.19
N LEU A 146 19.25 11.28 0.48
CA LEU A 146 18.13 11.78 -0.31
C LEU A 146 18.09 13.31 -0.17
N THR A 147 18.64 14.04 -1.13
CA THR A 147 18.64 15.51 -1.13
C THR A 147 17.23 16.04 -1.35
N ASN A 148 16.41 16.06 -0.29
CA ASN A 148 15.01 16.48 -0.27
C ASN A 148 14.06 15.76 -1.25
N LYS A 149 14.52 14.71 -1.92
CA LYS A 149 13.76 13.95 -2.91
C LYS A 149 12.79 13.01 -2.20
N ILE A 150 11.50 13.32 -2.31
CA ILE A 150 10.42 12.55 -1.69
C ILE A 150 9.53 11.81 -2.69
N SER A 151 9.74 12.05 -3.99
CA SER A 151 9.07 11.35 -5.08
C SER A 151 9.95 11.29 -6.32
N GLY A 152 9.52 10.48 -7.29
CA GLY A 152 10.26 10.16 -8.51
C GLY A 152 11.17 8.93 -8.31
N THR A 153 12.16 8.78 -9.18
CA THR A 153 13.08 7.64 -9.13
C THR A 153 14.40 8.02 -8.47
N PHE A 154 14.84 7.23 -7.50
CA PHE A 154 16.17 7.35 -6.88
C PHE A 154 17.03 6.16 -7.28
N SER A 155 18.16 6.43 -7.90
CA SER A 155 19.16 5.44 -8.30
C SER A 155 20.31 5.45 -7.31
N PHE A 156 20.69 4.28 -6.79
CA PHE A 156 21.86 4.16 -5.93
C PHE A 156 23.18 4.31 -6.70
N ASP A 157 23.20 4.04 -8.00
CA ASP A 157 24.42 4.12 -8.84
C ASP A 157 24.85 5.56 -9.13
N ASP A 158 23.93 6.52 -9.02
CA ASP A 158 24.22 7.97 -9.16
C ASP A 158 25.28 8.45 -8.15
N TYR A 159 25.54 7.66 -7.10
CA TYR A 159 26.51 7.93 -6.05
C TYR A 159 27.81 7.12 -6.18
N GLY A 160 28.05 6.48 -7.32
CA GLY A 160 29.33 5.81 -7.61
C GLY A 160 29.45 4.38 -7.07
N TYR A 161 28.35 3.76 -6.64
CA TYR A 161 28.29 2.34 -6.27
C TYR A 161 28.18 1.43 -7.51
N LEU A 162 29.06 1.61 -8.49
CA LEU A 162 29.02 0.85 -9.75
C LEU A 162 29.66 -0.54 -9.70
N THR A 163 30.09 -1.03 -8.53
CA THR A 163 30.80 -2.31 -8.49
C THR A 163 30.55 -3.08 -7.21
N GLN A 164 30.11 -4.32 -7.42
CA GLN A 164 30.11 -5.46 -6.50
C GLN A 164 28.93 -5.53 -5.51
N GLU A 165 28.06 -6.51 -5.81
CA GLU A 165 27.14 -7.18 -4.91
C GLU A 165 26.32 -6.25 -4.01
N TRP A 166 25.12 -5.94 -4.48
CA TRP A 166 24.07 -5.38 -3.66
C TRP A 166 24.01 -6.08 -2.30
N PRO A 167 23.91 -5.36 -1.17
CA PRO A 167 23.92 -6.01 0.14
C PRO A 167 22.79 -7.05 0.16
N GLN A 168 23.17 -8.32 0.32
CA GLN A 168 22.21 -9.44 0.37
C GLN A 168 21.13 -9.22 1.45
N ASP A 169 21.43 -8.36 2.43
CA ASP A 169 20.60 -8.05 3.57
C ASP A 169 19.77 -6.76 3.44
N PHE A 170 19.69 -6.12 2.26
CA PHE A 170 18.84 -4.95 2.16
C PHE A 170 17.37 -5.30 2.41
N SER A 171 16.80 -4.55 3.35
CA SER A 171 15.39 -4.61 3.65
C SER A 171 14.77 -3.24 3.42
N ILE A 172 13.86 -3.16 2.46
CA ILE A 172 13.05 -1.94 2.25
C ILE A 172 12.26 -1.55 3.51
N LYS A 173 12.06 -2.48 4.45
CA LYS A 173 11.38 -2.24 5.73
C LYS A 173 12.25 -1.52 6.76
N GLU A 174 13.55 -1.39 6.51
CA GLU A 174 14.54 -0.86 7.45
C GLU A 174 15.23 0.42 6.94
N ILE A 175 14.77 0.97 5.81
CA ILE A 175 15.39 2.12 5.16
C ILE A 175 15.25 3.43 5.93
N ALA A 176 14.27 3.53 6.84
CA ALA A 176 13.98 4.70 7.65
C ALA A 176 13.15 4.28 8.87
N ILE A 177 12.87 5.22 9.77
CA ILE A 177 12.01 4.96 10.94
C ILE A 177 10.63 4.46 10.48
N LYS A 178 10.13 3.44 11.18
CA LYS A 178 8.81 2.86 10.93
C LYS A 178 7.73 3.96 10.94
N ASP A 179 6.72 3.77 10.11
CA ASP A 179 5.58 4.67 9.94
C ASP A 179 5.92 6.04 9.34
N SER A 180 7.17 6.36 8.98
CA SER A 180 7.50 7.57 8.20
C SER A 180 7.26 7.41 6.69
N TYR A 181 7.05 6.17 6.24
CA TYR A 181 6.77 5.81 4.86
C TYR A 181 5.89 4.56 4.80
N ILE A 182 5.29 4.35 3.64
CA ILE A 182 4.41 3.22 3.32
C ILE A 182 5.02 2.48 2.14
N ILE A 183 5.20 1.17 2.26
CA ILE A 183 5.66 0.31 1.17
C ILE A 183 4.46 -0.04 0.28
N LEU A 184 4.66 0.07 -1.03
CA LEU A 184 3.67 -0.23 -2.03
C LEU A 184 4.04 -1.50 -2.78
N ASN A 185 3.08 -2.43 -2.85
CA ASN A 185 3.20 -3.69 -3.56
C ASN A 185 2.25 -3.72 -4.76
N ASP A 186 2.56 -4.53 -5.76
CA ASP A 186 1.64 -4.77 -6.86
C ASP A 186 0.44 -5.60 -6.39
N ASP A 187 -0.77 -5.16 -6.71
CA ASP A 187 -1.99 -5.92 -6.40
C ASP A 187 -2.27 -6.94 -7.50
N LYS A 188 -2.19 -8.23 -7.16
CA LYS A 188 -2.41 -9.33 -8.11
C LYS A 188 -3.85 -9.39 -8.64
N LEU A 189 -4.83 -8.96 -7.84
CA LEU A 189 -6.24 -9.01 -8.22
C LEU A 189 -6.67 -7.73 -8.96
N PHE A 190 -6.03 -6.60 -8.63
CA PHE A 190 -6.26 -5.31 -9.28
C PHE A 190 -4.95 -4.79 -9.91
N PRO A 191 -4.50 -5.34 -11.07
CA PRO A 191 -3.17 -5.05 -11.63
C PRO A 191 -2.92 -3.59 -12.02
N TYR A 192 -3.98 -2.78 -12.11
CA TYR A 192 -3.89 -1.34 -12.36
C TYR A 192 -3.66 -0.52 -11.08
N THR A 193 -3.51 -1.18 -9.93
CA THR A 193 -3.35 -0.55 -8.62
C THR A 193 -2.02 -0.94 -7.98
N TRP A 194 -1.58 -0.11 -7.04
CA TRP A 194 -0.64 -0.51 -6.00
C TRP A 194 -1.35 -0.59 -4.67
N GLN A 195 -0.88 -1.50 -3.82
CA GLN A 195 -1.46 -1.82 -2.52
C GLN A 195 -0.52 -1.41 -1.39
N ALA A 196 -1.06 -0.69 -0.41
CA ALA A 196 -0.45 -0.37 0.87
C ALA A 196 -1.14 -1.15 1.98
N CYS A 197 -0.41 -1.85 2.85
CA CYS A 197 -0.99 -2.52 4.02
C CYS A 197 -0.61 -1.80 5.31
N LEU A 198 -1.62 -1.35 6.06
CA LEU A 198 -1.48 -0.46 7.20
C LEU A 198 -1.97 -1.16 8.48
N ASN A 199 -1.25 -0.94 9.58
CA ASN A 199 -1.59 -1.49 10.90
C ASN A 199 -1.74 -0.40 11.99
N SER A 200 -1.72 0.88 11.60
CA SER A 200 -1.83 2.03 12.49
C SER A 200 -2.99 2.92 12.05
N SER A 201 -3.84 3.31 13.00
CA SER A 201 -4.96 4.23 12.76
C SER A 201 -4.46 5.62 12.37
N GLU A 202 -3.39 6.09 13.01
CA GLU A 202 -2.77 7.38 12.70
C GLU A 202 -2.24 7.42 11.25
N VAL A 203 -1.54 6.36 10.84
CA VAL A 203 -1.03 6.25 9.46
C VAL A 203 -2.19 6.15 8.47
N LEU A 204 -3.24 5.41 8.82
CA LEU A 204 -4.45 5.29 7.99
C LEU A 204 -5.15 6.64 7.79
N GLU A 205 -5.34 7.40 8.87
CA GLU A 205 -5.95 8.72 8.84
C GLU A 205 -5.14 9.69 7.97
N GLU A 206 -3.81 9.74 8.17
CA GLU A 206 -2.94 10.58 7.36
C GLU A 206 -2.98 10.17 5.89
N PHE A 207 -2.85 8.87 5.61
CA PHE A 207 -2.84 8.33 4.26
C PHE A 207 -4.13 8.64 3.52
N LEU A 208 -5.29 8.34 4.11
CA LEU A 208 -6.59 8.61 3.47
C LEU A 208 -6.86 10.11 3.35
N SER A 209 -6.49 10.92 4.36
CA SER A 209 -6.68 12.38 4.30
C SER A 209 -5.84 13.03 3.19
N TYR A 210 -4.60 12.57 3.01
CA TYR A 210 -3.73 13.05 1.93
C TYR A 210 -4.24 12.57 0.56
N PHE A 211 -4.53 11.28 0.45
CA PHE A 211 -4.97 10.68 -0.80
C PHE A 211 -6.32 11.19 -1.28
N ALA A 212 -7.28 11.39 -0.37
CA ALA A 212 -8.59 11.91 -0.71
C ALA A 212 -8.52 13.31 -1.31
N LYS A 213 -7.64 14.18 -0.80
CA LYS A 213 -7.41 15.52 -1.39
C LYS A 213 -6.96 15.41 -2.85
N ILE A 214 -5.98 14.55 -3.13
CA ILE A 214 -5.47 14.33 -4.49
C ILE A 214 -6.57 13.79 -5.41
N LEU A 215 -7.37 12.84 -4.93
CA LEU A 215 -8.48 12.30 -5.70
C LEU A 215 -9.58 13.33 -5.97
N MET A 216 -9.86 14.23 -5.03
CA MET A 216 -10.81 15.32 -5.21
C MET A 216 -10.31 16.36 -6.21
N GLU A 217 -9.02 16.70 -6.19
CA GLU A 217 -8.39 17.61 -7.16
C GLU A 217 -8.41 17.05 -8.60
N GLN A 218 -8.49 15.73 -8.73
CA GLN A 218 -8.63 15.04 -10.01
C GLN A 218 -10.09 14.88 -10.46
N GLN A 219 -11.10 15.42 -9.76
CA GLN A 219 -12.49 15.55 -10.26
C GLN A 219 -12.65 16.71 -11.25
#